data_AF-A0A7C4IVR2-F1
#
_entry.id   AF-A0A7C4IVR2-F1
#
_cell.length_a   1.000
_cell.length_b   1.000
_cell.length_c   1.000
_cell.angle_alpha   90.00
_cell.angle_beta   90.00
_cell.angle_gamma   90.00
#
_symmetry.space_group_name_H-M   'P 1'
#
loop_
_entity.id
_entity.type
_entity.pdbx_description
1 polymer ?
#
loop_
_entity_poly.entity_id
_entity_poly.type
_entity_poly.pdbx_seq_one_letter_code
_entity_poly.pdbx_strand_id
1 'polypeptide(L)'
;MPTSLPIKGLVNLFVVYLVWGSTYLFIRVAVREGSGFPPFAMASSRLLCAAPILFALAWALRYRMAVAGAELRLLVVSGLLLWVGGNGLVTWAEHHADSGYAALIIGTTPIWAVLLEAILDREAPSPLLVFSLLVGFAGLGVLV
;
A
#
# COMPACT_ATOMS: atom_id res chain seq x y z
N MET A 1 1.74 -29.46 -5.93
CA MET A 1 1.98 -28.18 -5.21
C MET A 1 3.48 -28.04 -5.03
N PRO A 2 4.16 -27.03 -5.60
CA PRO A 2 5.57 -26.81 -5.28
C PRO A 2 5.65 -26.30 -3.84
N THR A 3 6.15 -27.14 -2.93
CA THR A 3 6.24 -26.92 -1.49
C THR A 3 7.54 -26.23 -1.05
N SER A 4 8.29 -25.62 -1.97
CA SER A 4 9.44 -24.78 -1.62
C SER A 4 9.01 -23.32 -1.62
N LEU A 5 9.02 -22.68 -0.45
CA LEU A 5 9.00 -21.22 -0.36
C LEU A 5 10.24 -20.72 -1.10
N PRO A 6 10.10 -20.13 -2.30
CA PRO A 6 11.27 -19.72 -3.06
C PRO A 6 11.97 -18.62 -2.29
N ILE A 7 13.27 -18.76 -2.04
CA ILE A 7 14.09 -17.77 -1.31
C ILE A 7 13.88 -16.36 -1.90
N LYS A 8 13.72 -16.26 -3.22
CA LYS A 8 13.38 -15.01 -3.92
C LYS A 8 12.10 -14.36 -3.40
N GLY A 9 11.05 -15.15 -3.15
CA GLY A 9 9.79 -14.67 -2.60
C GLY A 9 9.94 -14.14 -1.17
N LEU A 10 10.70 -14.85 -0.32
CA LEU A 10 11.00 -14.41 1.04
C LEU A 10 11.82 -13.12 1.07
N VAL A 11 12.80 -13.00 0.18
CA VAL A 11 13.61 -11.77 0.04
C VAL A 11 12.72 -10.59 -0.41
N ASN A 12 11.84 -10.79 -1.39
CA ASN A 12 10.90 -9.76 -1.81
C ASN A 12 9.98 -9.33 -0.66
N LEU A 13 9.46 -10.27 0.12
CA LEU A 13 8.61 -9.98 1.26
C LEU A 13 9.36 -9.18 2.34
N PHE A 14 10.61 -9.56 2.61
CA PHE A 14 11.47 -8.85 3.55
C PHE A 14 11.72 -7.40 3.11
N VAL A 15 12.03 -7.18 1.83
CA VAL A 15 12.20 -5.83 1.27
C VAL A 15 10.91 -5.03 1.41
N VAL A 16 9.76 -5.60 1.08
CA VAL A 16 8.47 -4.92 1.24
C VAL A 16 8.24 -4.55 2.70
N TYR A 17 8.47 -5.46 3.66
CA TYR A 17 8.26 -5.18 5.07
C TYR A 17 9.16 -4.06 5.60
N LEU A 18 10.44 -4.04 5.23
CA LEU A 18 11.35 -2.98 5.65
C LEU A 18 11.01 -1.64 4.98
N VAL A 19 10.81 -1.63 3.66
CA VAL A 19 10.58 -0.39 2.90
C VAL A 19 9.21 0.21 3.24
N TRP A 20 8.15 -0.61 3.28
CA TRP A 20 6.82 -0.12 3.64
C TRP A 20 6.71 0.21 5.13
N GLY A 21 7.26 -0.63 6.02
CA GLY A 21 7.26 -0.36 7.46
C GLY A 21 7.97 0.95 7.81
N SER A 22 9.16 1.17 7.24
CA SER A 22 9.90 2.43 7.44
C SER A 22 9.18 3.65 6.84
N THR A 23 8.42 3.47 5.76
CA THR A 23 7.65 4.56 5.14
C THR A 23 6.63 5.14 6.13
N TYR A 24 5.89 4.32 6.88
CA TYR A 24 4.96 4.81 7.90
C TYR A 24 5.69 5.58 9.01
N LEU A 25 6.86 5.10 9.44
CA LEU A 25 7.67 5.85 10.41
C LEU A 25 8.10 7.22 9.88
N PHE A 26 8.59 7.28 8.63
CA PHE A 26 8.99 8.55 8.00
C PHE A 26 7.81 9.51 7.80
N ILE A 27 6.63 8.99 7.45
CA ILE A 27 5.42 9.80 7.33
C ILE A 27 5.13 10.47 8.67
N ARG A 28 4.99 9.70 9.76
CA ARG A 28 4.80 10.21 11.12
C ARG A 28 5.84 11.26 11.50
N VAL A 29 7.12 10.99 11.26
CA VAL A 29 8.22 11.94 11.56
C VAL A 29 8.08 13.24 10.77
N ALA A 30 7.68 13.16 9.49
CA ALA A 30 7.53 14.32 8.64
C ALA A 30 6.28 15.15 8.96
N VAL A 31 5.18 14.51 9.38
CA VAL A 31 3.88 15.17 9.58
C VAL A 31 3.55 15.49 11.04
N ARG A 32 4.37 15.06 12.00
CA ARG A 32 4.18 15.35 13.44
C ARG A 32 4.03 16.85 13.72
N GLU A 33 3.28 17.15 14.78
CA GLU A 33 3.16 18.52 15.28
C GLU A 33 4.54 19.16 15.50
N GLY A 34 4.71 20.39 14.99
CA GLY A 34 5.98 21.13 15.06
C GLY A 34 6.96 20.88 13.91
N SER A 35 6.69 19.98 12.97
CA SER A 35 7.52 19.81 11.76
C SER A 35 7.35 20.93 10.73
N GLY A 36 6.23 21.66 10.79
CA GLY A 36 5.87 22.69 9.81
C GLY A 36 5.42 22.14 8.45
N PHE A 37 5.30 20.82 8.29
CA PHE A 37 4.94 20.19 7.01
C PHE A 37 3.53 19.58 7.05
N PRO A 38 2.54 20.19 6.36
CA PRO A 38 1.21 19.62 6.27
C PRO A 38 1.21 18.23 5.61
N PRO A 39 0.30 17.31 6.01
CA PRO A 39 0.30 15.91 5.59
C PRO A 39 0.18 15.77 4.07
N PHE A 40 -0.80 16.47 3.49
CA PHE A 40 -1.04 16.44 2.06
C PHE A 40 0.07 17.15 1.26
N ALA A 41 0.73 18.16 1.84
CA ALA A 41 1.87 18.80 1.20
C ALA A 41 3.07 17.84 1.13
N MET A 42 3.35 17.08 2.20
CA MET A 42 4.37 16.04 2.19
C MET A 42 4.03 14.95 1.17
N ALA A 43 2.83 14.38 1.23
CA ALA A 43 2.41 13.31 0.33
C ALA A 43 2.42 13.74 -1.15
N SER A 44 1.91 14.94 -1.46
CA SER A 44 1.91 15.47 -2.82
C SER A 44 3.31 15.76 -3.31
N SER A 45 4.22 16.29 -2.47
CA SER A 45 5.62 16.50 -2.86
C SER A 45 6.31 15.21 -3.26
N ARG A 46 6.07 14.11 -2.53
CA ARG A 46 6.59 12.79 -2.88
C ARG A 46 6.10 12.32 -4.25
N LEU A 47 4.81 12.51 -4.54
CA LEU A 47 4.22 12.13 -5.82
C LEU A 47 4.69 13.02 -6.97
N LEU A 48 4.84 14.32 -6.74
CA LEU A 48 5.38 15.28 -7.71
C LEU A 48 6.85 15.03 -8.03
N CYS A 49 7.63 14.45 -7.10
CA CYS A 49 8.98 13.99 -7.39
C CYS A 49 8.99 12.62 -8.09
N ALA A 50 8.15 11.68 -7.64
CA ALA A 50 8.13 10.32 -8.19
C ALA A 50 7.61 10.28 -9.63
N ALA A 51 6.56 11.04 -9.95
CA ALA A 51 5.97 11.07 -11.29
C ALA A 51 6.99 11.40 -12.41
N PRO A 52 7.73 12.53 -12.38
CA PRO A 52 8.70 12.86 -13.41
C PRO A 52 9.86 11.86 -13.47
N ILE A 53 10.30 11.31 -12.32
CA ILE A 53 11.33 10.27 -12.30
C ILE A 53 10.84 9.02 -13.06
N LEU A 54 9.63 8.57 -12.78
CA LEU A 54 9.04 7.41 -13.45
C LEU A 54 8.77 7.68 -14.93
N PHE A 55 8.30 8.87 -15.31
CA PHE A 55 8.14 9.25 -16.72
C PHE A 55 9.48 9.34 -17.45
N ALA A 56 10.52 9.91 -16.82
CA ALA A 56 11.85 9.98 -17.39
C ALA A 56 12.47 8.59 -17.57
N LEU A 57 12.29 7.70 -16.59
CA LEU A 57 12.72 6.31 -16.67
C LEU A 57 11.97 5.55 -17.77
N ALA A 58 10.65 5.71 -17.85
CA ALA A 58 9.85 5.08 -18.90
C ALA A 58 10.26 5.55 -20.30
N TRP A 59 10.56 6.84 -20.44
CA TRP A 59 11.07 7.41 -21.68
C TRP A 59 12.47 6.86 -22.03
N ALA A 60 13.37 6.79 -21.04
CA ALA A 60 14.73 6.27 -21.21
C ALA A 60 14.74 4.77 -21.59
N LEU A 61 13.84 3.98 -20.99
CA LEU A 61 13.66 2.56 -21.27
C LEU A 61 12.80 2.29 -22.52
N ARG A 62 12.35 3.34 -23.22
CA ARG A 62 11.52 3.26 -24.44
C ARG A 62 10.19 2.51 -24.24
N TYR A 63 9.62 2.58 -23.04
CA TYR A 63 8.28 2.03 -22.81
C TYR A 63 7.22 2.85 -23.54
N ARG A 64 6.17 2.16 -24.02
CA ARG A 64 5.03 2.80 -24.66
C ARG A 64 4.21 3.54 -23.59
N MET A 65 4.20 4.87 -23.67
CA MET A 65 3.46 5.75 -22.75
C MET A 65 2.06 6.12 -23.27
N ALA A 66 1.65 5.62 -24.44
CA ALA A 66 0.34 5.88 -25.01
C ALA A 66 -0.72 5.03 -24.30
N VAL A 67 -1.63 5.71 -23.59
CA VAL A 67 -2.76 5.12 -22.85
C VAL A 67 -4.04 5.37 -23.65
N ALA A 68 -4.87 4.34 -23.85
CA ALA A 68 -6.16 4.55 -24.49
C ALA A 68 -7.11 5.35 -23.57
N GLY A 69 -8.05 6.13 -24.14
CA GLY A 69 -8.92 6.99 -23.32
C GLY A 69 -9.74 6.24 -22.25
N ALA A 70 -10.17 5.01 -22.55
CA ALA A 70 -10.86 4.15 -21.59
C ALA A 70 -9.94 3.68 -20.44
N GLU A 71 -8.69 3.34 -20.77
CA GLU A 71 -7.66 2.94 -19.79
C GLU A 71 -7.25 4.13 -18.93
N LEU A 72 -7.18 5.33 -19.50
CA LEU A 72 -6.83 6.55 -18.79
C LEU A 72 -7.82 6.81 -17.66
N ARG A 73 -9.11 6.65 -17.92
CA ARG A 73 -10.13 6.79 -16.87
C ARG A 73 -9.93 5.79 -15.73
N LEU A 74 -9.60 4.54 -16.05
CA LEU A 74 -9.35 3.51 -15.05
C LEU A 74 -8.08 3.81 -14.22
N LEU A 75 -7.02 4.29 -14.86
CA LEU A 75 -5.79 4.71 -14.19
C LEU A 75 -6.00 5.92 -13.29
N VAL A 76 -6.78 6.91 -13.76
CA VAL A 76 -7.10 8.11 -12.95
C VAL A 76 -7.93 7.72 -11.74
N VAL A 77 -9.00 6.93 -11.93
CA VAL A 77 -9.87 6.52 -10.81
C VAL A 77 -9.11 5.66 -9.80
N SER A 78 -8.39 4.63 -10.26
CA SER A 78 -7.60 3.77 -9.36
C SER A 78 -6.47 4.52 -8.67
N GLY A 79 -5.79 5.42 -9.40
CA GLY A 79 -4.74 6.29 -8.84
C GLY A 79 -5.28 7.23 -7.76
N LEU A 80 -6.44 7.85 -7.97
CA LEU A 80 -7.09 8.70 -6.96
C LEU A 80 -7.49 7.88 -5.73
N LEU A 81 -8.11 6.72 -5.91
CA LEU A 81 -8.49 5.85 -4.79
C LEU A 81 -7.28 5.39 -3.99
N LEU A 82 -6.18 5.02 -4.66
CA LEU A 82 -4.96 4.55 -4.00
C LEU A 82 -4.22 5.69 -3.29
N TRP A 83 -3.97 6.80 -3.99
CA TRP A 83 -3.09 7.85 -3.50
C TRP A 83 -3.82 8.87 -2.62
N VAL A 84 -5.02 9.30 -3.01
CA VAL A 84 -5.80 10.27 -2.23
C VAL A 84 -6.60 9.55 -1.15
N GLY A 85 -7.28 8.46 -1.52
CA GLY A 85 -8.01 7.63 -0.58
C GLY A 85 -7.07 6.88 0.37
N GLY A 86 -6.41 5.83 -0.10
CA GLY A 86 -5.56 4.98 0.74
C GLY A 86 -4.41 5.73 1.41
N ASN A 87 -3.42 6.17 0.63
CA ASN A 87 -2.21 6.79 1.17
C ASN A 87 -2.47 8.16 1.82
N GLY A 88 -3.36 8.97 1.24
CA GLY A 88 -3.72 10.28 1.76
C GLY A 88 -4.43 10.20 3.11
N LEU A 89 -5.41 9.31 3.27
CA LEU A 89 -6.08 9.10 4.55
C LEU A 89 -5.15 8.53 5.61
N VAL A 90 -4.21 7.64 5.24
CA VAL A 90 -3.17 7.16 6.19
C VAL A 90 -2.28 8.31 6.64
N THR A 91 -1.79 9.11 5.71
CA THR A 91 -0.93 10.27 6.02
C THR A 91 -1.65 11.28 6.92
N TRP A 92 -2.97 11.43 6.73
CA TRP A 92 -3.80 12.26 7.59
C TRP A 92 -4.06 11.61 8.97
N ALA A 93 -4.32 10.31 9.02
CA ALA A 93 -4.50 9.58 10.27
C ALA A 93 -3.23 9.62 11.14
N GLU A 94 -2.05 9.54 10.53
CA GLU A 94 -0.75 9.64 11.22
C GLU A 94 -0.46 11.02 11.82
N HIS A 95 -1.32 12.03 11.64
CA HIS A 95 -1.27 13.23 12.50
C HIS A 95 -1.62 12.90 13.95
N HIS A 96 -2.58 12.00 14.14
CA HIS A 96 -3.17 11.72 15.45
C HIS A 96 -2.82 10.32 15.97
N ALA A 97 -2.56 9.38 15.07
CA ALA A 97 -2.21 8.00 15.39
C ALA A 97 -0.71 7.74 15.24
N ASP A 98 -0.18 6.85 16.07
CA ASP A 98 1.20 6.40 15.91
C ASP A 98 1.36 5.49 14.69
N SER A 99 2.55 5.50 14.09
CA SER A 99 2.87 4.73 12.89
C SER A 99 2.70 3.22 13.07
N GLY A 100 2.80 2.72 14.32
CA GLY A 100 2.52 1.32 14.65
C GLY A 100 1.04 0.96 14.45
N TYR A 101 0.11 1.83 14.87
CA TYR A 101 -1.31 1.64 14.63
C TYR A 101 -1.65 1.73 13.15
N ALA A 102 -1.06 2.69 12.44
CA ALA A 102 -1.24 2.81 10.98
C ALA A 102 -0.78 1.54 10.25
N ALA A 103 0.41 1.03 10.59
CA ALA A 103 0.94 -0.21 10.02
C ALA A 103 0.04 -1.42 10.33
N LEU A 104 -0.50 -1.52 11.54
CA LEU A 104 -1.40 -2.61 11.92
C LEU A 104 -2.72 -2.57 11.12
N ILE A 105 -3.34 -1.40 11.00
CA ILE A 105 -4.57 -1.23 10.22
C ILE A 105 -4.32 -1.59 8.76
N ILE A 106 -3.22 -1.15 8.15
CA ILE A 106 -2.89 -1.51 6.77
C ILE A 106 -2.55 -3.00 6.64
N GLY A 107 -2.00 -3.63 7.69
CA GLY A 107 -1.82 -5.07 7.77
C GLY A 107 -3.12 -5.87 7.56
N THR A 108 -4.29 -5.27 7.74
CA THR A 108 -5.60 -5.89 7.49
C THR A 108 -6.04 -5.88 6.03
N THR A 109 -5.28 -5.22 5.14
CA THR A 109 -5.59 -5.10 3.71
C THR A 109 -5.90 -6.44 3.02
N PRO A 110 -5.19 -7.56 3.29
CA PRO A 110 -5.53 -8.86 2.71
C PRO A 110 -6.95 -9.34 3.05
N ILE A 111 -7.46 -9.02 4.25
CA ILE A 111 -8.83 -9.39 4.66
C ILE A 111 -9.84 -8.64 3.80
N TRP A 112 -9.63 -7.34 3.60
CA TRP A 112 -10.48 -6.52 2.75
C TRP A 112 -10.43 -6.96 1.28
N ALA A 113 -9.25 -7.33 0.78
CA ALA A 113 -9.09 -7.84 -0.58
C ALA A 113 -9.91 -9.12 -0.80
N VAL A 114 -9.79 -10.10 0.10
CA VAL A 114 -10.53 -11.37 0.02
C VAL A 114 -12.04 -11.15 0.17
N LEU A 115 -12.46 -10.23 1.04
CA LEU A 115 -13.87 -9.90 1.18
C LEU A 115 -14.45 -9.28 -0.11
N LEU A 116 -13.72 -8.34 -0.72
CA LEU A 116 -14.14 -7.71 -1.97
C LEU A 116 -14.18 -8.71 -3.13
N GLU A 117 -13.17 -9.58 -3.24
CA GLU A 117 -13.12 -10.67 -4.22
C GLU A 117 -14.33 -11.59 -4.06
N ALA A 118 -14.62 -12.04 -2.84
CA ALA A 118 -15.77 -12.89 -2.55
C ALA A 118 -17.12 -12.23 -2.89
N ILE A 119 -17.25 -10.91 -2.69
CA ILE A 119 -18.47 -10.16 -3.04
C ILE A 119 -18.60 -10.00 -4.56
N LEU A 120 -17.51 -9.65 -5.24
CA LEU A 120 -17.50 -9.38 -6.68
C LEU A 120 -17.70 -10.66 -7.50
N ASP A 121 -16.98 -11.71 -7.13
CA ASP A 121 -17.02 -13.00 -7.83
C ASP A 121 -18.16 -13.90 -7.34
N ARG A 122 -18.81 -13.53 -6.23
CA ARG A 122 -19.88 -14.28 -5.56
C ARG A 122 -19.46 -15.70 -5.16
N GLU A 123 -18.16 -15.90 -4.94
CA GLU A 123 -17.58 -17.15 -4.50
C GLU A 123 -17.06 -17.03 -3.07
N ALA A 124 -17.35 -18.04 -2.25
CA ALA A 124 -16.87 -18.04 -0.87
C ALA A 124 -15.36 -18.32 -0.82
N PRO A 125 -14.59 -17.60 0.02
CA PRO A 125 -13.17 -17.85 0.17
C PRO A 125 -12.94 -19.25 0.74
N SER A 126 -11.88 -19.91 0.29
CA SER A 126 -11.57 -21.26 0.76
C SER A 126 -11.34 -21.29 2.28
N PRO A 127 -11.73 -22.36 2.99
CA PRO A 127 -11.50 -22.47 4.43
C PRO A 127 -10.02 -22.32 4.84
N LEU A 128 -9.10 -22.78 3.98
CA LEU A 128 -7.65 -22.62 4.17
C LEU A 128 -7.20 -21.16 4.11
N LEU A 129 -7.75 -20.38 3.19
CA LEU A 129 -7.49 -18.95 3.08
C LEU A 129 -8.01 -18.22 4.32
N VAL A 130 -9.23 -18.51 4.74
CA VAL A 130 -9.82 -17.93 5.97
C VAL A 130 -8.95 -18.26 7.19
N PHE A 131 -8.51 -19.51 7.34
CA PHE A 131 -7.63 -19.91 8.42
C PHE A 131 -6.28 -19.16 8.38
N SER A 132 -5.68 -19.03 7.20
CA SER A 132 -4.40 -18.31 7.02
C SER A 132 -4.52 -16.83 7.38
N LEU A 133 -5.64 -16.18 7.03
CA LEU A 133 -5.93 -14.80 7.40
C LEU A 133 -6.11 -14.65 8.91
N LEU A 134 -6.85 -15.55 9.56
CA LEU A 134 -7.03 -15.53 11.01
C LEU A 134 -5.71 -15.69 11.76
N VAL A 135 -4.84 -16.60 11.31
CA VAL A 135 -3.50 -16.78 11.89
C VAL A 135 -2.63 -15.54 11.67
N GLY A 136 -2.63 -14.97 10.45
CA GLY A 136 -1.89 -13.73 10.15
C GLY A 136 -2.38 -12.54 10.98
N PHE A 137 -3.69 -12.42 11.16
CA PHE A 137 -4.31 -11.36 11.97
C PHE A 137 -4.05 -11.56 13.47
N ALA A 138 -4.06 -12.80 13.97
CA ALA A 138 -3.66 -13.09 15.34
C ALA A 138 -2.20 -12.67 15.59
N GLY A 139 -1.30 -12.89 14.62
CA GLY A 139 0.08 -12.41 14.70
C GLY A 139 0.20 -10.88 14.81
N LEU A 140 -0.65 -10.13 14.10
CA LEU A 140 -0.75 -8.67 14.24
C LEU A 140 -1.23 -8.26 15.64
N GLY A 141 -2.22 -8.96 16.19
CA GLY A 141 -2.76 -8.69 17.53
C GLY A 141 -1.78 -8.97 18.68
N VAL A 142 -0.79 -9.84 18.48
CA VAL A 142 0.27 -10.11 19.48
C VAL A 142 1.39 -9.08 19.42
N LEU A 143 1.56 -8.38 18.29
CA LEU A 143 2.63 -7.39 18.09
C LEU A 143 2.38 -6.06 18.82
N VAL A 144 1.12 -5.78 19.18
CA VAL A 144 0.66 -4.55 19.86
C VAL A 144 0.27 -4.87 21.29
#